data_AF-W4MEQ6-F1
#
_entry.id   AF-W4MEQ6-F1
#
_cell.length_a   1.000
_cell.length_b   1.000
_cell.length_c   1.000
_cell.angle_alpha   90.00
_cell.angle_beta   90.00
_cell.angle_gamma   90.00
#
_symmetry.space_group_name_H-M   'P 1'
#
loop_
_entity.id
_entity.type
_entity.pdbx_description
1 polymer ?
#
loop_
_entity_poly.entity_id
_entity_poly.type
_entity_poly.pdbx_seq_one_letter_code
_entity_poly.pdbx_strand_id
1 'polypeptide(L)' 'MMKSCPLCSTEMPERYNYCYQCGEYVGDTASLMPQSTPEEEQVQQRQERVIHYGCLLLIILWALFGLWFCVNINR' A
#
# COMPACT_ATOMS: atom_id res chain seq x y z
N MET A 1 5.73 1.90 33.27
CA MET A 1 4.47 1.15 33.20
C MET A 1 4.79 -0.34 33.02
N MET A 2 3.92 -1.22 33.51
CA MET A 2 4.05 -2.67 33.43
C MET A 2 2.86 -3.20 32.62
N LYS A 3 3.08 -4.26 31.84
CA LYS A 3 2.03 -4.98 31.11
C LYS A 3 2.05 -6.46 31.48
N SER A 4 0.91 -7.12 31.34
CA SER A 4 0.79 -8.55 31.65
C SER A 4 0.72 -9.37 30.38
N CYS A 5 1.35 -10.54 30.38
CA CYS A 5 1.26 -11.48 29.27
C CYS A 5 -0.15 -12.05 29.14
N PRO A 6 -0.79 -12.03 27.96
CA PRO A 6 -2.14 -12.57 27.77
C PRO A 6 -2.21 -14.09 27.88
N LEU A 7 -1.08 -14.81 27.72
CA LEU A 7 -1.04 -16.27 27.75
C LEU A 7 -0.79 -16.84 29.15
N CYS A 8 0.20 -16.29 29.87
CA CYS A 8 0.64 -16.82 31.16
C CYS A 8 0.43 -15.85 32.34
N SER A 9 -0.13 -14.66 32.09
CA SER A 9 -0.39 -13.62 33.09
C SER A 9 0.84 -13.05 33.80
N THR A 10 2.06 -13.37 33.34
CA THR A 10 3.30 -12.82 33.88
C THR A 10 3.37 -11.31 33.68
N GLU A 11 3.66 -10.58 34.76
CA GLU A 11 3.91 -9.14 34.72
C GLU A 11 5.30 -8.83 34.16
N MET A 12 5.38 -7.88 33.23
CA MET A 12 6.63 -7.52 32.60
C MET A 12 6.70 -6.03 32.22
N PRO A 13 7.90 -5.46 32.07
CA PRO A 13 8.04 -4.09 31.58
C PRO A 13 7.54 -3.96 30.13
N GLU A 14 6.95 -2.81 29.79
CA GLU A 14 6.41 -2.56 28.43
C GLU A 14 7.45 -2.66 27.31
N ARG A 15 8.74 -2.46 27.62
CA ARG A 15 9.86 -2.56 26.66
C ARG A 15 10.03 -3.94 26.02
N TYR A 16 9.45 -5.00 26.60
CA TYR A 16 9.57 -6.34 26.08
C TYR A 16 8.52 -6.61 25.00
N ASN A 17 8.98 -7.01 23.81
CA ASN A 17 8.10 -7.45 22.73
C ASN A 17 7.68 -8.92 22.86
N TYR A 18 8.38 -9.70 23.68
CA TYR A 18 8.12 -11.11 23.90
C TYR A 18 8.11 -11.41 25.40
N CYS A 19 7.25 -12.32 25.82
CA CYS A 19 7.20 -12.80 27.20
C CYS A 19 8.43 -13.64 27.50
N TYR A 20 9.20 -13.27 28.54
CA TYR A 20 10.39 -14.03 28.96
C TYR A 20 10.06 -15.38 29.62
N GLN A 21 8.80 -15.64 29.95
CA GLN A 21 8.37 -16.87 30.63
C GLN A 21 7.75 -17.90 29.67
N CYS A 22 6.87 -17.47 28.76
CA CYS A 22 6.21 -18.38 27.81
C CYS A 22 6.62 -18.18 26.34
N GLY A 23 7.38 -17.13 26.03
CA GLY A 23 7.82 -16.82 24.66
C GLY A 23 6.79 -16.10 23.77
N GLU A 24 5.57 -15.85 24.27
CA GLU A 24 4.48 -15.23 23.48
C GLU A 24 4.81 -13.79 23.08
N TYR A 25 4.40 -13.38 21.87
CA TYR A 25 4.55 -11.99 21.44
C TYR A 25 3.54 -11.11 22.19
N VAL A 26 4.04 -10.03 22.79
CA VAL A 26 3.27 -9.07 23.60
C VAL A 26 3.55 -7.63 23.20
N GLY A 27 4.30 -7.42 22.10
CA GLY A 27 4.61 -6.09 21.59
C GLY A 27 3.38 -5.39 20.98
N ASP A 28 3.44 -4.07 20.92
CA ASP A 28 2.40 -3.26 20.30
C ASP A 28 2.48 -3.42 18.77
N THR A 29 1.49 -4.10 18.21
CA THR A 29 1.32 -4.26 16.75
C THR A 29 1.15 -2.91 16.03
N ALA A 30 0.84 -1.84 16.76
CA ALA A 30 0.79 -0.47 16.25
C ALA A 30 2.15 0.02 15.72
N SER A 31 3.28 -0.52 16.21
CA SER A 31 4.63 -0.20 15.71
C SER A 31 5.00 -0.95 14.43
N LEU A 32 4.31 -2.07 14.14
CA LEU A 32 4.46 -2.84 12.91
C LEU A 32 3.55 -2.34 11.79
N MET A 33 2.63 -1.43 12.09
CA MET A 33 1.85 -0.77 11.06
C MET A 33 2.83 0.12 10.28
N PRO A 34 3.03 -0.12 8.97
CA PRO A 34 3.92 0.71 8.18
C PRO A 34 3.45 2.15 8.33
N GLN A 35 4.29 2.98 8.95
CA GLN A 35 4.07 4.42 8.94
C GLN A 35 4.20 4.83 7.49
N SER A 36 3.06 5.07 6.84
CA SER A 36 2.99 5.77 5.56
C SER A 36 3.71 7.10 5.73
N THR A 37 4.98 7.10 5.37
CA THR A 37 5.81 8.29 5.40
C THR A 37 5.24 9.21 4.31
N PRO A 38 5.16 10.54 4.49
CA PRO A 38 4.61 11.46 3.48
C PRO A 38 5.28 11.35 2.09
N GLU A 39 6.44 10.68 2.00
CA GLU A 39 7.13 10.34 0.76
C GLU A 39 6.50 9.16 -0.02
N GLU A 40 5.95 8.14 0.65
CA GLU A 40 5.33 6.99 -0.03
C GLU A 40 3.97 7.32 -0.65
N GLU A 41 3.18 8.19 0.01
CA GLU A 41 1.87 8.61 -0.52
C GLU A 41 2.00 9.37 -1.85
N GLN A 42 3.07 10.16 -2.00
CA GLN A 42 3.39 10.89 -3.24
C GLN A 42 3.78 9.94 -4.38
N VAL A 43 4.53 8.87 -4.09
CA VAL A 43 4.93 7.87 -5.09
C VAL A 43 3.70 7.09 -5.57
N GLN A 44 2.83 6.68 -4.65
CA GLN A 44 1.62 5.93 -5.00
C GLN A 44 0.61 6.77 -5.80
N GLN A 45 0.38 8.03 -5.40
CA GLN A 45 -0.47 8.97 -6.16
C GLN A 45 0.11 9.35 -7.54
N ARG A 46 1.44 9.39 -7.68
CA ARG A 46 2.08 9.63 -8.98
C ARG A 46 1.92 8.43 -9.90
N GLN A 47 2.01 7.22 -9.36
CA GLN A 47 1.91 5.98 -10.13
C GLN A 47 0.51 5.77 -10.72
N GLU A 48 -0.56 6.03 -9.97
CA GLU A 48 -1.94 5.91 -10.49
C GLU A 48 -2.23 6.89 -11.63
N ARG A 49 -1.75 8.14 -11.53
CA ARG A 49 -1.94 9.14 -12.59
C ARG A 49 -1.26 8.73 -13.89
N VAL A 50 -0.04 8.19 -13.83
CA VAL A 50 0.69 7.74 -15.03
C VAL A 50 -0.07 6.64 -15.77
N ILE A 51 -0.62 5.66 -15.04
CA ILE A 51 -1.41 4.57 -15.63
C ILE A 51 -2.69 5.12 -16.29
N HIS A 52 -3.39 6.02 -15.60
CA HIS A 52 -4.65 6.58 -16.10
C HIS A 52 -4.45 7.42 -17.37
N TYR A 53 -3.49 8.34 -17.36
CA TYR A 53 -3.18 9.19 -18.53
C TYR A 53 -2.62 8.37 -19.70
N GLY A 54 -1.79 7.35 -19.43
CA GLY A 54 -1.29 6.44 -20.45
C GLY A 54 -2.41 5.68 -21.17
N CYS A 55 -3.38 5.16 -20.41
CA CYS A 55 -4.52 4.42 -20.95
C CYS A 55 -5.43 5.33 -21.80
N LEU A 56 -5.76 6.54 -21.31
CA LEU A 56 -6.55 7.52 -22.06
C LEU A 56 -5.88 7.90 -23.39
N LEU A 57 -4.57 8.13 -23.39
CA LEU A 57 -3.83 8.51 -24.58
C LEU A 57 -3.83 7.38 -25.63
N LEU A 58 -3.67 6.12 -25.20
CA LEU A 58 -3.77 4.96 -26.08
C LEU A 58 -5.16 4.84 -26.72
N ILE A 59 -6.24 5.03 -25.95
CA ILE A 59 -7.61 5.00 -26.47
C ILE A 59 -7.83 6.09 -27.53
N ILE A 60 -7.36 7.31 -27.26
CA ILE A 60 -7.48 8.44 -28.21
C ILE A 60 -6.71 8.14 -29.50
N LEU A 61 -5.47 7.66 -29.40
CA LEU A 61 -4.67 7.29 -30.58
C LEU A 61 -5.37 6.21 -31.41
N TRP A 62 -5.93 5.20 -30.75
CA TRP A 62 -6.65 4.10 -31.41
C TRP A 62 -7.92 4.58 -32.10
N ALA A 63 -8.70 5.47 -31.45
CA ALA A 63 -9.89 6.06 -32.03
C ALA A 63 -9.57 6.95 -33.24
N LEU A 64 -8.53 7.78 -33.16
CA LEU A 64 -8.07 8.62 -34.27
C LEU A 64 -7.57 7.77 -35.44
N PHE A 65 -6.82 6.71 -35.16
CA PHE A 65 -6.34 5.77 -36.18
C PHE A 65 -7.51 5.03 -36.85
N GLY A 66 -8.46 4.51 -36.07
CA GLY A 66 -9.66 3.87 -36.59
C GLY A 66 -10.52 4.82 -37.42
N LEU A 67 -10.71 6.06 -36.96
CA LEU A 67 -11.45 7.09 -37.70
C LEU A 67 -10.77 7.42 -39.04
N TRP A 68 -9.45 7.61 -39.03
CA TRP A 68 -8.66 7.85 -40.24
C TRP A 68 -8.76 6.67 -41.22
N PHE A 69 -8.66 5.44 -40.71
CA PHE A 69 -8.78 4.22 -41.51
C PHE A 69 -10.18 4.09 -42.15
N CYS A 70 -11.25 4.35 -41.40
CA CYS A 70 -12.62 4.36 -41.92
C CYS A 70 -12.83 5.42 -43.01
N VAL A 71 -12.28 6.63 -42.81
CA VAL A 71 -12.38 7.72 -43.80
C VAL A 71 -11.57 7.41 -45.06
N ASN A 72 -10.42 6.73 -44.93
CA ASN A 72 -9.56 6.39 -46.07
C ASN A 72 -10.14 5.21 -46.90
N ILE A 73 -10.68 4.18 -46.26
CA ILE A 73 -11.29 3.03 -46.95
C ILE A 73 -12.59 3.38 -47.69
N ASN A 74 -13.36 4.34 -47.19
CA ASN A 74 -14.65 4.72 -47.77
C ASN A 74 -14.52 5.81 -48.87
N ARG A 75 -13.30 6.15 -49.28
CA ARG A 75 -12.99 7.14 -50.31
C ARG A 75 -12.37 6.46 -51.53
#